data_AF-A0A6J8E3P2-F1
#
_entry.id   AF-A0A6J8E3P2-F1
#
_cell.length_a   1.000
_cell.length_b   1.000
_cell.length_c   1.000
_cell.angle_alpha   90.00
_cell.angle_beta   90.00
_cell.angle_gamma   90.00
#
_symmetry.space_group_name_H-M   'P 1'
#
loop_
_entity.id
_entity.type
_entity.pdbx_description
1 polymer ?
#
loop_
_entity_poly.entity_id
_entity_poly.type
_entity_poly.pdbx_seq_one_letter_code
_entity_poly.pdbx_strand_id
1 'polypeptide(L)'
;MEKKDFKIGSEEIVRIRRLSQTIIDIGQTGRGVPKVIHSGSKGEGLDLKGSDLDIMFIDANFNVYKSETEIVHDGLTIPLIVNTEETQPCFAQLSLLDNDHPFSKIMSQKNHLGYMLSNEHYKQLCMQFYNAIIATNYMKIHGPCLSDISDKIDLAYCLQCNKWISQVQPWLRRTRLHSDAVSGWMALASFFYVHKNYFASLSVINYAMQKCTDEKIFTGSITSEFTFVQTHVLNLMKNEKLYTVLKAVTIDPLLFHWKSSIIPQELQLVVKYNHIMYHPTTFAYFLSFLCYYHLHDNISCRHYLKQITYSIANSSIQAKCSSFNSLIMCGIAHQLMGETNIARMCFQIVDTHDIYKTTNCAASNFLNLDVNFE
;
A
#
# COMPACT_ATOMS: atom_id res chain seq x y z
N MET A 1 34.72 4.33 -6.57
CA MET A 1 33.25 4.32 -6.61
C MET A 1 32.76 5.47 -5.76
N GLU A 2 32.28 6.56 -6.38
CA GLU A 2 31.60 7.62 -5.66
C GLU A 2 30.24 7.10 -5.15
N LYS A 3 29.99 7.22 -3.84
CA LYS A 3 28.65 7.01 -3.28
C LYS A 3 27.74 8.08 -3.86
N LYS A 4 26.88 7.71 -4.82
CA LYS A 4 25.71 8.52 -5.14
C LYS A 4 24.80 8.50 -3.93
N ASP A 5 24.80 9.57 -3.17
CA ASP A 5 23.81 9.79 -2.12
C ASP A 5 22.43 9.81 -2.78
N PHE A 6 21.69 8.73 -2.61
CA PHE A 6 20.32 8.60 -3.08
C PHE A 6 19.50 9.62 -2.29
N LYS A 7 19.19 10.76 -2.90
CA LYS A 7 18.34 11.77 -2.28
C LYS A 7 16.92 11.27 -2.28
N ILE A 8 16.31 11.46 -1.14
CA ILE A 8 15.20 10.66 -0.74
C ILE A 8 14.04 11.58 -0.29
N GLY A 9 14.03 12.84 -0.74
CA GLY A 9 12.93 13.76 -0.41
C GLY A 9 13.09 14.41 0.97
N SER A 10 12.14 15.30 1.30
CA SER A 10 12.14 16.08 2.54
C SER A 10 11.53 15.32 3.72
N GLU A 11 11.79 15.78 4.94
CA GLU A 11 11.22 15.20 6.18
C GLU A 11 9.70 15.09 6.13
N GLU A 12 9.04 16.14 5.64
CA GLU A 12 7.59 16.15 5.43
C GLU A 12 7.16 14.99 4.53
N ILE A 13 7.82 14.81 3.38
CA ILE A 13 7.41 13.78 2.42
C ILE A 13 7.54 12.39 3.03
N VAL A 14 8.62 12.12 3.76
CA VAL A 14 8.78 10.85 4.48
C VAL A 14 7.67 10.59 5.47
N ARG A 15 7.34 11.60 6.24
CA ARG A 15 6.28 11.50 7.23
C ARG A 15 4.97 11.08 6.57
N ILE A 16 4.64 11.65 5.42
CA ILE A 16 3.44 11.25 4.69
C ILE A 16 3.54 9.82 4.14
N ARG A 17 4.66 9.41 3.55
CA ARG A 17 4.76 8.05 3.00
C ARG A 17 4.64 6.99 4.08
N ARG A 18 5.32 7.20 5.22
CA ARG A 18 5.17 6.34 6.40
C ARG A 18 3.73 6.32 6.89
N LEU A 19 3.09 7.48 6.97
CA LEU A 19 1.69 7.57 7.36
C LEU A 19 0.80 6.79 6.39
N SER A 20 1.09 6.84 5.10
CA SER A 20 0.31 6.17 4.07
C SER A 20 0.49 4.66 4.10
N GLN A 21 1.73 4.20 4.24
CA GLN A 21 2.00 2.78 4.48
C GLN A 21 1.36 2.31 5.78
N THR A 22 1.41 3.11 6.84
CA THR A 22 0.72 2.83 8.11
C THR A 22 -0.80 2.72 7.91
N ILE A 23 -1.41 3.58 7.09
CA ILE A 23 -2.84 3.50 6.76
C ILE A 23 -3.14 2.22 5.98
N ILE A 24 -2.28 1.82 5.03
CA ILE A 24 -2.42 0.56 4.27
C ILE A 24 -2.35 -0.63 5.23
N ASP A 25 -1.32 -0.65 6.09
CA ASP A 25 -1.09 -1.69 7.09
C ASP A 25 -2.28 -1.80 8.05
N ILE A 26 -2.79 -0.68 8.55
CA ILE A 26 -4.00 -0.63 9.41
C ILE A 26 -5.23 -1.09 8.64
N GLY A 27 -5.41 -0.64 7.39
CA GLY A 27 -6.58 -0.95 6.57
C GLY A 27 -6.69 -2.43 6.18
N GLN A 28 -5.59 -3.18 6.23
CA GLN A 28 -5.56 -4.62 6.01
C GLN A 28 -5.97 -5.45 7.24
N THR A 29 -6.15 -4.81 8.42
CA THR A 29 -6.50 -5.52 9.65
C THR A 29 -8.00 -5.76 9.78
N GLY A 30 -8.40 -7.03 9.70
CA GLY A 30 -9.76 -7.50 10.00
C GLY A 30 -9.80 -8.26 11.32
N ARG A 31 -11.01 -8.49 11.88
CA ARG A 31 -11.18 -9.30 13.09
C ARG A 31 -10.63 -10.71 12.86
N GLY A 32 -9.69 -11.16 13.69
CA GLY A 32 -9.06 -12.48 13.60
C GLY A 32 -7.93 -12.60 12.58
N VAL A 33 -7.57 -11.52 11.89
CA VAL A 33 -6.41 -11.48 11.00
C VAL A 33 -5.23 -10.85 11.77
N PRO A 34 -4.02 -11.45 11.77
CA PRO A 34 -2.84 -10.83 12.35
C PRO A 34 -2.64 -9.41 11.79
N LYS A 35 -2.22 -8.46 12.63
CA LYS A 35 -1.90 -7.13 12.09
C LYS A 35 -0.60 -7.24 11.32
N VAL A 36 -0.58 -6.72 10.11
CA VAL A 36 0.60 -6.76 9.25
C VAL A 36 1.17 -5.35 9.18
N ILE A 37 2.45 -5.21 9.49
CA ILE A 37 3.20 -3.96 9.36
C ILE A 37 4.35 -4.21 8.40
N HIS A 38 4.44 -3.40 7.35
CA HIS A 38 5.59 -3.47 6.46
C HIS A 38 6.75 -2.67 7.06
N SER A 39 7.96 -3.22 6.93
CA SER A 39 9.21 -2.68 7.44
C SER A 39 10.17 -2.42 6.26
N GLY A 40 11.40 -1.99 6.54
CA GLY A 40 12.43 -1.81 5.52
C GLY A 40 12.09 -0.73 4.51
N SER A 41 12.45 -0.96 3.24
CA SER A 41 12.08 -0.08 2.14
C SER A 41 10.56 0.07 2.06
N LYS A 42 9.81 -1.04 2.14
CA LYS A 42 8.35 -1.03 2.01
C LYS A 42 7.66 -0.24 3.12
N GLY A 43 8.08 -0.41 4.37
CA GLY A 43 7.63 0.37 5.53
C GLY A 43 7.91 1.87 5.43
N GLU A 44 8.96 2.23 4.68
CA GLU A 44 9.27 3.62 4.34
C GLU A 44 8.43 4.14 3.16
N GLY A 45 7.54 3.33 2.58
CA GLY A 45 6.79 3.65 1.36
C GLY A 45 7.68 3.64 0.12
N LEU A 46 8.72 2.80 0.10
CA LEU A 46 9.63 2.57 -1.00
C LEU A 46 9.51 1.15 -1.53
N ASP A 47 9.59 0.99 -2.85
CA ASP A 47 9.75 -0.32 -3.48
C ASP A 47 11.05 -0.32 -4.28
N LEU A 48 12.17 -0.61 -3.59
CA LEU A 48 13.50 -0.56 -4.21
C LEU A 48 13.81 -1.89 -4.89
N LYS A 49 14.19 -1.84 -6.16
CA LYS A 49 14.64 -3.03 -6.89
C LYS A 49 15.82 -3.68 -6.15
N GLY A 50 15.68 -4.97 -5.85
CA GLY A 50 16.70 -5.76 -5.17
C GLY A 50 16.72 -5.59 -3.65
N SER A 51 15.81 -4.77 -3.08
CA SER A 51 15.54 -4.85 -1.64
C SER A 51 14.71 -6.10 -1.32
N ASP A 52 14.96 -6.65 -0.15
CA ASP A 52 14.13 -7.60 0.55
C ASP A 52 12.82 -6.95 1.02
N LEU A 53 11.81 -7.79 1.25
CA LEU A 53 10.51 -7.43 1.78
C LEU A 53 10.45 -7.80 3.25
N ASP A 54 10.57 -6.79 4.11
CA ASP A 54 10.40 -6.96 5.55
C ASP A 54 8.92 -6.85 5.94
N ILE A 55 8.38 -7.88 6.57
CA ILE A 55 7.00 -7.93 7.05
C ILE A 55 7.00 -8.28 8.54
N MET A 56 6.28 -7.52 9.33
CA MET A 56 6.03 -7.78 10.74
C MET A 56 4.57 -8.21 10.94
N PHE A 57 4.38 -9.41 11.48
CA PHE A 57 3.08 -9.90 11.93
C PHE A 57 2.94 -9.66 13.43
N ILE A 58 1.87 -8.99 13.85
CA ILE A 58 1.50 -8.86 15.25
C ILE A 58 0.41 -9.86 15.54
N ASP A 59 0.71 -10.82 16.41
CA ASP A 59 -0.26 -11.80 16.89
C ASP A 59 -1.29 -11.11 17.79
N ALA A 60 -2.53 -11.08 17.33
CA ALA A 60 -3.64 -10.45 18.04
C ALA A 60 -4.17 -11.30 19.21
N ASN A 61 -3.71 -12.55 19.35
CA ASN A 61 -4.13 -13.43 20.44
C ASN A 61 -3.40 -13.12 21.75
N PHE A 62 -2.32 -12.35 21.74
CA PHE A 62 -1.52 -12.05 22.92
C PHE A 62 -1.45 -10.54 23.16
N ASN A 63 -1.55 -10.16 24.44
CA ASN A 63 -1.26 -8.81 24.90
C ASN A 63 -0.17 -8.86 25.97
N VAL A 64 0.90 -8.10 25.76
CA VAL A 64 2.04 -8.01 26.66
C VAL A 64 1.88 -6.78 27.56
N TYR A 65 2.00 -7.00 28.86
CA TYR A 65 1.85 -6.02 29.93
C TYR A 65 3.14 -5.91 30.74
N LYS A 66 3.51 -4.70 31.15
CA LYS A 66 4.54 -4.51 32.18
C LYS A 66 3.99 -4.96 33.54
N SER A 67 4.82 -5.60 34.37
CA SER A 67 4.45 -6.15 35.69
C SER A 67 3.65 -5.20 36.60
N GLU A 68 3.85 -3.90 36.48
CA GLU A 68 3.21 -2.86 37.30
C GLU A 68 1.88 -2.34 36.73
N THR A 69 1.44 -2.84 35.56
CA THR A 69 0.25 -2.31 34.89
C THR A 69 -1.00 -3.08 35.33
N GLU A 70 -2.05 -2.36 35.70
CA GLU A 70 -3.37 -2.95 35.94
C GLU A 70 -3.89 -3.60 34.65
N ILE A 71 -4.27 -4.88 34.73
CA ILE A 71 -4.63 -5.70 33.58
C ILE A 71 -6.14 -5.80 33.51
N VAL A 72 -6.71 -5.17 32.48
CA VAL A 72 -8.13 -5.35 32.15
C VAL A 72 -8.24 -6.54 31.22
N HIS A 73 -8.81 -7.64 31.72
CA HIS A 73 -9.07 -8.83 30.91
C HIS A 73 -10.27 -8.58 30.00
N ASP A 74 -10.04 -8.60 28.69
CA ASP A 74 -11.12 -8.54 27.68
C ASP A 74 -11.72 -9.92 27.36
N GLY A 75 -11.12 -10.99 27.90
CA GLY A 75 -11.53 -12.38 27.66
C GLY A 75 -11.21 -12.90 26.25
N LEU A 76 -10.60 -12.07 25.40
CA LEU A 76 -10.29 -12.39 24.01
C LEU A 76 -8.80 -12.60 23.79
N THR A 77 -7.96 -11.97 24.62
CA THR A 77 -6.50 -12.02 24.49
C THR A 77 -5.86 -12.72 25.68
N ILE A 78 -4.73 -13.36 25.41
CA ILE A 78 -3.89 -14.05 26.38
C ILE A 78 -2.91 -13.04 26.96
N PRO A 79 -3.02 -12.70 28.26
CA PRO A 79 -2.14 -11.73 28.89
C PRO A 79 -0.78 -12.36 29.22
N LEU A 80 0.27 -11.67 28.78
CA LEU A 80 1.66 -11.98 29.10
C LEU A 80 2.27 -10.85 29.91
N ILE A 81 3.10 -11.18 30.90
CA ILE A 81 3.89 -10.21 31.67
C ILE A 81 5.29 -10.15 31.09
N VAL A 82 5.78 -8.94 30.81
CA VAL A 82 7.17 -8.69 30.40
C VAL A 82 8.04 -8.32 31.59
N ASN A 83 9.17 -9.02 31.74
CA ASN A 83 10.27 -8.68 32.63
C ASN A 83 11.53 -8.38 31.81
N THR A 84 12.15 -7.24 32.10
CA THR A 84 13.38 -6.77 31.43
C THR A 84 14.52 -6.46 32.40
N GLU A 85 14.33 -6.69 33.70
CA GLU A 85 15.31 -6.32 34.73
C GLU A 85 16.39 -7.40 34.89
N GLU A 86 16.01 -8.66 34.73
CA GLU A 86 16.89 -9.83 34.88
C GLU A 86 17.44 -10.35 33.53
N THR A 87 17.17 -9.62 32.44
CA THR A 87 17.55 -10.04 31.09
C THR A 87 18.75 -9.26 30.56
N GLN A 88 19.48 -9.88 29.63
CA GLN A 88 20.51 -9.17 28.89
C GLN A 88 19.90 -7.98 28.13
N PRO A 89 20.66 -6.89 27.89
CA PRO A 89 20.18 -5.77 27.09
C PRO A 89 19.57 -6.24 25.77
N CYS A 90 18.41 -5.68 25.41
CA CYS A 90 17.63 -6.05 24.21
C CYS A 90 16.92 -7.43 24.26
N PHE A 91 16.96 -8.13 25.40
CA PHE A 91 16.14 -9.32 25.64
C PHE A 91 15.06 -9.03 26.68
N ALA A 92 13.95 -9.76 26.60
CA ALA A 92 12.86 -9.68 27.54
C ALA A 92 12.32 -11.09 27.82
N GLN A 93 11.95 -11.34 29.06
CA GLN A 93 11.28 -12.57 29.47
C GLN A 93 9.77 -12.33 29.48
N LEU A 94 9.03 -13.25 28.88
CA LEU A 94 7.57 -13.20 28.81
C LEU A 94 7.00 -14.38 29.60
N SER A 95 6.22 -14.10 30.63
CA SER A 95 5.51 -15.10 31.43
C SER A 95 4.01 -15.02 31.24
N LEU A 96 3.35 -16.17 31.28
CA LEU A 96 1.90 -16.25 31.22
C LEU A 96 1.31 -15.83 32.58
N LEU A 97 0.29 -14.97 32.55
CA LEU A 97 -0.36 -14.53 33.79
C LEU A 97 -1.23 -15.65 34.40
N ASP A 98 -1.93 -16.40 33.55
CA ASP A 98 -2.82 -17.50 33.96
C ASP A 98 -2.20 -18.86 33.61
N ASN A 99 -1.67 -19.55 34.63
CA ASN A 99 -1.00 -20.84 34.46
C ASN A 99 -1.95 -21.97 34.03
N ASP A 100 -3.26 -21.82 34.22
CA ASP A 100 -4.26 -22.83 33.88
C ASP A 100 -4.82 -22.66 32.45
N HIS A 101 -4.39 -21.61 31.74
CA HIS A 101 -4.84 -21.33 30.38
C HIS A 101 -4.40 -22.45 29.41
N PRO A 102 -5.25 -22.88 28.44
CA PRO A 102 -4.92 -23.99 27.52
C PRO A 102 -3.60 -23.82 26.74
N PHE A 103 -3.17 -22.59 26.48
CA PHE A 103 -1.87 -22.30 25.87
C PHE A 103 -0.68 -22.63 26.76
N SER A 104 -0.83 -22.77 28.08
CA SER A 104 0.27 -23.15 28.99
C SER A 104 0.87 -24.51 28.62
N LYS A 105 0.10 -25.40 27.98
CA LYS A 105 0.56 -26.69 27.46
C LYS A 105 1.44 -26.57 26.21
N ILE A 106 1.35 -25.45 25.49
CA ILE A 106 2.12 -25.14 24.29
C ILE A 106 3.34 -24.27 24.66
N MET A 107 3.29 -23.56 25.78
CA MET A 107 4.39 -22.73 26.30
C MET A 107 5.45 -23.61 27.00
N SER A 108 6.66 -23.65 26.44
CA SER A 108 7.56 -24.79 26.60
C SER A 108 8.52 -24.78 27.79
N GLN A 109 8.49 -23.78 28.69
CA GLN A 109 9.38 -23.78 29.87
C GLN A 109 8.69 -23.27 31.13
N LYS A 110 8.53 -24.14 32.13
CA LYS A 110 8.10 -23.77 33.48
C LYS A 110 9.33 -23.45 34.32
N ASN A 111 9.41 -22.24 34.89
CA ASN A 111 10.38 -21.89 35.92
C ASN A 111 9.68 -21.63 37.27
N HIS A 112 10.42 -21.13 38.25
CA HIS A 112 9.89 -20.78 39.57
C HIS A 112 8.87 -19.63 39.54
N LEU A 113 8.78 -18.88 38.43
CA LEU A 113 7.86 -17.75 38.22
C LEU A 113 6.63 -18.12 37.36
N GLY A 114 6.53 -19.36 36.86
CA GLY A 114 5.40 -19.83 36.06
C GLY A 114 5.80 -20.33 34.66
N TYR A 115 4.84 -20.34 33.73
CA TYR A 115 5.09 -20.71 32.32
C TYR A 115 5.67 -19.52 31.55
N MET A 116 6.80 -19.74 30.87
CA MET A 116 7.45 -18.76 30.01
C MET A 116 7.21 -19.06 28.53
N LEU A 117 7.11 -17.99 27.74
CA LEU A 117 7.16 -18.09 26.28
C LEU A 117 8.60 -18.35 25.83
N SER A 118 8.85 -19.55 25.30
CA SER A 118 10.10 -19.81 24.59
C SER A 118 10.04 -19.19 23.19
N ASN A 119 10.95 -18.27 22.91
CA ASN A 119 11.10 -17.68 21.58
C ASN A 119 11.32 -18.77 20.50
N GLU A 120 12.11 -19.81 20.81
CA GLU A 120 12.39 -20.87 19.85
C GLU A 120 11.14 -21.68 19.50
N HIS A 121 10.35 -22.05 20.51
CA HIS A 121 9.10 -22.77 20.28
C HIS A 121 8.07 -21.89 19.56
N TYR A 122 7.98 -20.62 19.93
CA TYR A 122 7.08 -19.67 19.27
C TYR A 122 7.42 -19.50 17.79
N LYS A 123 8.71 -19.31 17.44
CA LYS A 123 9.16 -19.25 16.04
C LYS A 123 8.82 -20.51 15.26
N GLN A 124 8.98 -21.69 15.86
CA GLN A 124 8.63 -22.96 15.22
C GLN A 124 7.13 -23.07 14.94
N LEU A 125 6.27 -22.64 15.88
CA LEU A 125 4.83 -22.56 15.68
C LEU A 125 4.46 -21.59 14.56
N CYS A 126 5.05 -20.39 14.54
CA CYS A 126 4.84 -19.41 13.49
C CYS A 126 5.24 -19.96 12.11
N MET A 127 6.38 -20.67 12.02
CA MET A 127 6.84 -21.31 10.80
C MET A 127 5.88 -22.42 10.33
N GLN A 128 5.41 -23.27 11.24
CA GLN A 128 4.42 -24.31 10.93
C GLN A 128 3.11 -23.72 10.43
N PHE A 129 2.61 -22.68 11.10
CA PHE A 129 1.39 -21.96 10.70
C PHE A 129 1.53 -21.36 9.30
N TYR A 130 2.65 -20.69 9.02
CA TYR A 130 2.89 -20.07 7.72
C TYR A 130 2.99 -21.12 6.59
N ASN A 131 3.75 -22.20 6.81
CA ASN A 131 3.87 -23.28 5.84
C ASN A 131 2.51 -23.95 5.55
N ALA A 132 1.64 -24.06 6.57
CA ALA A 132 0.29 -24.58 6.41
C ALA A 132 -0.61 -23.67 5.56
N ILE A 133 -0.47 -22.34 5.67
CA ILE A 133 -1.27 -21.38 4.90
C ILE A 133 -0.82 -21.30 3.45
N ILE A 134 0.49 -21.19 3.20
CA ILE A 134 1.02 -20.95 1.85
C ILE A 134 1.25 -22.27 1.10
N ALA A 135 1.05 -23.43 1.74
CA ALA A 135 1.32 -24.75 1.18
C ALA A 135 2.73 -24.87 0.57
N THR A 136 3.69 -24.17 1.18
CA THR A 136 5.09 -24.13 0.74
C THR A 136 6.01 -24.43 1.91
N ASN A 137 7.04 -25.26 1.68
CA ASN A 137 8.06 -25.62 2.68
C ASN A 137 9.32 -24.73 2.51
N TYR A 138 9.14 -23.43 2.32
CA TYR A 138 10.22 -22.55 1.85
C TYR A 138 10.67 -21.49 2.86
N MET A 139 10.37 -21.65 4.15
CA MET A 139 10.87 -20.74 5.20
C MET A 139 12.02 -21.36 5.98
N LYS A 140 13.04 -20.54 6.30
CA LYS A 140 14.14 -20.87 7.21
C LYS A 140 14.16 -19.87 8.37
N ILE A 141 14.66 -20.31 9.53
CA ILE A 141 14.85 -19.41 10.67
C ILE A 141 16.11 -18.57 10.44
N HIS A 142 15.99 -17.25 10.52
CA HIS A 142 17.08 -16.29 10.39
C HIS A 142 17.06 -15.31 11.57
N GLY A 143 17.84 -15.61 12.60
CA GLY A 143 17.87 -14.82 13.84
C GLY A 143 16.49 -14.74 14.52
N PRO A 144 15.93 -13.53 14.75
CA PRO A 144 14.58 -13.36 15.30
C PRO A 144 13.46 -13.51 14.26
N CYS A 145 13.80 -13.64 12.97
CA CYS A 145 12.86 -13.67 11.86
C CYS A 145 12.79 -15.05 11.19
N LEU A 146 11.80 -15.21 10.30
CA LEU A 146 11.78 -16.27 9.29
C LEU A 146 12.08 -15.64 7.93
N SER A 147 13.00 -16.21 7.18
CA SER A 147 13.31 -15.77 5.81
C SER A 147 12.84 -16.82 4.82
N ASP A 148 12.41 -16.42 3.65
CA ASP A 148 12.20 -17.39 2.57
C ASP A 148 13.56 -17.94 2.07
N ILE A 149 13.55 -19.04 1.30
CA ILE A 149 14.79 -19.62 0.77
C ILE A 149 15.58 -18.63 -0.09
N SER A 150 14.89 -17.68 -0.75
CA SER A 150 15.55 -16.69 -1.61
C SER A 150 16.08 -15.46 -0.88
N ASP A 151 15.88 -15.37 0.45
CA ASP A 151 16.23 -14.20 1.28
C ASP A 151 15.65 -12.89 0.71
N LYS A 152 14.47 -12.98 0.09
CA LYS A 152 13.72 -11.83 -0.44
C LYS A 152 12.57 -11.42 0.47
N ILE A 153 12.17 -12.28 1.40
CA ILE A 153 11.08 -12.00 2.32
C ILE A 153 11.54 -12.35 3.72
N ASP A 154 11.56 -11.35 4.60
CA ASP A 154 11.85 -11.49 6.02
C ASP A 154 10.58 -11.25 6.83
N LEU A 155 10.20 -12.23 7.63
CA LEU A 155 9.01 -12.22 8.47
C LEU A 155 9.40 -12.14 9.94
N ALA A 156 9.06 -11.03 10.59
CA ALA A 156 9.13 -10.88 12.03
C ALA A 156 7.77 -11.20 12.65
N TYR A 157 7.74 -12.06 13.67
CA TYR A 157 6.55 -12.30 14.48
C TYR A 157 6.68 -11.55 15.79
N CYS A 158 5.69 -10.73 16.10
CA CYS A 158 5.70 -9.81 17.21
C CYS A 158 4.45 -9.97 18.05
N LEU A 159 4.55 -9.58 19.31
CA LEU A 159 3.44 -9.56 20.26
C LEU A 159 3.14 -8.11 20.59
N GLN A 160 1.86 -7.78 20.69
CA GLN A 160 1.46 -6.42 20.99
C GLN A 160 1.82 -6.09 22.45
N CYS A 161 2.61 -5.04 22.66
CA CYS A 161 2.89 -4.50 23.98
C CYS A 161 2.11 -3.21 24.20
N ASN A 162 1.45 -3.07 25.36
CA ASN A 162 0.64 -1.89 25.68
C ASN A 162 1.48 -0.64 25.99
N LYS A 163 2.77 -0.80 26.30
CA LYS A 163 3.70 0.28 26.63
C LYS A 163 5.08 0.00 26.05
N TRP A 164 5.76 1.05 25.59
CA TRP A 164 7.15 0.95 25.16
C TRP A 164 8.07 0.66 26.34
N ILE A 165 8.98 -0.31 26.16
CA ILE A 165 10.03 -0.59 27.12
C ILE A 165 11.07 0.54 27.04
N SER A 166 11.59 1.01 28.18
CA SER A 166 12.53 2.14 28.23
C SER A 166 13.77 1.91 27.37
N GLN A 167 14.27 0.68 27.31
CA GLN A 167 15.46 0.29 26.53
C GLN A 167 15.31 0.53 25.01
N VAL A 168 14.09 0.52 24.47
CA VAL A 168 13.84 0.70 23.02
C VAL A 168 13.50 2.14 22.62
N GLN A 169 13.39 3.05 23.59
CA GLN A 169 13.13 4.48 23.34
C GLN A 169 14.11 5.12 22.33
N PRO A 170 15.42 4.82 22.34
CA PRO A 170 16.33 5.35 21.34
C PRO A 170 16.00 4.89 19.91
N TRP A 171 15.37 3.73 19.74
CA TRP A 171 15.01 3.20 18.41
C TRP A 171 13.82 3.95 17.80
N LEU A 172 12.90 4.45 18.63
CA LEU A 172 11.79 5.31 18.19
C LEU A 172 12.28 6.61 17.53
N ARG A 173 13.49 7.04 17.88
CA ARG A 173 14.10 8.28 17.37
C ARG A 173 15.04 8.08 16.20
N ARG A 174 15.25 6.84 15.72
CA ARG A 174 16.08 6.60 14.53
C ARG A 174 15.32 7.09 13.29
N THR A 175 15.65 8.29 12.85
CA THR A 175 15.23 8.84 11.57
C THR A 175 15.86 8.05 10.43
N ARG A 176 15.06 7.28 9.69
CA ARG A 176 15.50 6.63 8.45
C ARG A 176 15.26 7.57 7.28
N LEU A 177 16.27 7.77 6.44
CA LEU A 177 16.18 8.63 5.26
C LEU A 177 15.33 7.90 4.18
N HIS A 178 14.08 8.30 3.93
CA HIS A 178 13.48 9.15 2.90
C HIS A 178 13.18 8.46 1.49
N SER A 179 12.15 8.87 0.73
CA SER A 179 11.90 8.86 -0.74
C SER A 179 10.59 9.66 -0.97
N ASP A 180 10.01 9.72 -2.17
CA ASP A 180 8.77 10.45 -2.49
C ASP A 180 7.66 9.46 -2.97
N ALA A 181 6.55 9.26 -2.22
CA ALA A 181 5.45 8.33 -2.60
C ALA A 181 4.15 9.10 -2.82
N VAL A 182 3.87 9.32 -4.10
CA VAL A 182 2.68 9.98 -4.63
C VAL A 182 1.39 9.24 -4.24
N SER A 183 1.44 7.90 -4.20
CA SER A 183 0.32 7.03 -3.79
C SER A 183 -0.21 7.39 -2.40
N GLY A 184 0.69 7.74 -1.48
CA GLY A 184 0.32 8.12 -0.13
C GLY A 184 -0.45 9.44 -0.03
N TRP A 185 0.01 10.43 -0.78
CA TRP A 185 -0.73 11.69 -0.92
C TRP A 185 -2.11 11.49 -1.56
N MET A 186 -2.23 10.58 -2.53
CA MET A 186 -3.52 10.25 -3.13
C MET A 186 -4.47 9.58 -2.14
N ALA A 187 -3.98 8.68 -1.29
CA ALA A 187 -4.79 8.08 -0.22
C ALA A 187 -5.29 9.15 0.77
N LEU A 188 -4.43 10.11 1.15
CA LEU A 188 -4.81 11.21 2.03
C LEU A 188 -5.82 12.17 1.37
N ALA A 189 -5.65 12.50 0.10
CA ALA A 189 -6.64 13.29 -0.64
C ALA A 189 -8.01 12.57 -0.67
N SER A 190 -8.00 11.26 -0.94
CA SER A 190 -9.20 10.43 -0.97
C SER A 190 -9.90 10.38 0.39
N PHE A 191 -9.12 10.32 1.49
CA PHE A 191 -9.64 10.46 2.84
C PHE A 191 -10.39 11.79 3.04
N PHE A 192 -9.78 12.94 2.67
CA PHE A 192 -10.45 14.24 2.78
C PHE A 192 -11.71 14.32 1.92
N TYR A 193 -11.67 13.76 0.71
CA TYR A 193 -12.82 13.69 -0.17
C TYR A 193 -13.99 12.93 0.46
N VAL A 194 -13.77 11.72 0.99
CA VAL A 194 -14.82 10.91 1.63
C VAL A 194 -15.44 11.63 2.84
N HIS A 195 -14.65 12.46 3.54
CA HIS A 195 -15.11 13.29 4.66
C HIS A 195 -15.69 14.64 4.21
N LYS A 196 -15.97 14.81 2.90
CA LYS A 196 -16.56 16.01 2.30
C LYS A 196 -15.73 17.30 2.48
N ASN A 197 -14.43 17.17 2.73
CA ASN A 197 -13.50 18.28 2.78
C ASN A 197 -12.80 18.45 1.42
N TYR A 198 -13.57 18.92 0.43
CA TYR A 198 -13.14 18.97 -0.96
C TYR A 198 -11.98 19.95 -1.19
N PHE A 199 -11.93 21.08 -0.48
CA PHE A 199 -10.81 22.02 -0.58
C PHE A 199 -9.50 21.42 -0.06
N ALA A 200 -9.53 20.73 1.09
CA ALA A 200 -8.34 20.05 1.59
C ALA A 200 -7.88 18.93 0.66
N SER A 201 -8.83 18.15 0.11
CA SER A 201 -8.54 17.16 -0.93
C SER A 201 -7.81 17.80 -2.13
N LEU A 202 -8.36 18.89 -2.69
CA LEU A 202 -7.75 19.62 -3.80
C LEU A 202 -6.36 20.18 -3.44
N SER A 203 -6.16 20.71 -2.23
CA SER A 203 -4.85 21.17 -1.77
C SER A 203 -3.82 20.03 -1.74
N VAL A 204 -4.19 18.86 -1.24
CA VAL A 204 -3.32 17.68 -1.21
C VAL A 204 -3.02 17.19 -2.64
N ILE A 205 -4.03 17.13 -3.50
CA ILE A 205 -3.85 16.73 -4.91
C ILE A 205 -2.88 17.67 -5.61
N ASN A 206 -3.07 18.99 -5.49
CA ASN A 206 -2.21 19.98 -6.10
C ASN A 206 -0.78 19.89 -5.57
N TYR A 207 -0.60 19.73 -4.25
CA TYR A 207 0.71 19.50 -3.66
C TYR A 207 1.38 18.26 -4.26
N ALA A 208 0.68 17.12 -4.28
CA ALA A 208 1.21 15.87 -4.82
C ALA A 208 1.61 16.01 -6.30
N MET A 209 0.74 16.61 -7.11
CA MET A 209 0.98 16.82 -8.54
C MET A 209 2.14 17.80 -8.80
N GLN A 210 2.35 18.80 -7.95
CA GLN A 210 3.53 19.68 -8.02
C GLN A 210 4.83 18.94 -7.65
N LYS A 211 4.76 17.90 -6.82
CA LYS A 211 5.92 17.06 -6.48
C LYS A 211 6.20 15.99 -7.53
N CYS A 212 5.20 15.63 -8.35
CA CYS A 212 5.36 14.84 -9.57
C CYS A 212 6.08 15.62 -10.69
N THR A 213 7.23 16.22 -10.39
CA THR A 213 8.10 16.85 -11.39
C THR A 213 8.91 15.81 -12.14
N ASP A 214 9.19 16.11 -13.40
CA ASP A 214 10.00 15.41 -14.38
C ASP A 214 11.31 14.78 -13.86
N GLU A 215 11.90 15.34 -12.79
CA GLU A 215 13.18 14.90 -12.21
C GLU A 215 13.05 14.01 -10.95
N LYS A 216 11.85 13.80 -10.41
CA LYS A 216 11.64 13.22 -9.06
C LYS A 216 10.80 11.95 -9.01
N ILE A 217 10.60 11.31 -10.14
CA ILE A 217 9.72 10.15 -10.25
C ILE A 217 10.59 8.88 -10.24
N PHE A 218 10.51 8.10 -9.16
CA PHE A 218 11.31 6.90 -8.93
C PHE A 218 10.56 5.64 -9.36
N THR A 219 11.23 4.75 -10.09
CA THR A 219 10.71 3.46 -10.55
C THR A 219 10.30 2.55 -9.39
N GLY A 220 9.04 2.62 -8.97
CA GLY A 220 8.34 1.53 -8.31
C GLY A 220 7.53 0.79 -9.36
N SER A 221 7.95 -0.42 -9.75
CA SER A 221 7.14 -1.27 -10.61
C SER A 221 7.11 -2.69 -10.06
N ILE A 222 5.88 -3.18 -9.88
CA ILE A 222 5.47 -4.57 -9.61
C ILE A 222 5.39 -5.36 -10.93
N THR A 223 6.14 -4.98 -11.99
CA THR A 223 6.26 -5.87 -13.15
C THR A 223 7.35 -6.89 -12.89
N SER A 224 6.98 -8.18 -12.88
CA SER A 224 7.95 -9.26 -13.09
C SER A 224 8.92 -8.85 -14.20
N GLU A 225 10.22 -9.07 -14.01
CA GLU A 225 11.31 -8.67 -14.93
C GLU A 225 11.00 -8.91 -16.42
N PHE A 226 10.15 -9.91 -16.72
CA PHE A 226 9.72 -10.30 -18.06
C PHE A 226 8.88 -9.23 -18.80
N THR A 227 7.96 -8.54 -18.12
CA THR A 227 7.05 -7.57 -18.77
C THR A 227 7.76 -6.24 -19.07
N PHE A 228 8.74 -5.87 -18.23
CA PHE A 228 9.55 -4.68 -18.40
C PHE A 228 10.40 -4.78 -19.68
N VAL A 229 11.11 -5.90 -19.88
CA VAL A 229 11.95 -6.12 -21.08
C VAL A 229 11.09 -6.10 -22.35
N GLN A 230 9.93 -6.75 -22.33
CA GLN A 230 9.04 -6.80 -23.49
C GLN A 230 8.44 -5.42 -23.84
N THR A 231 8.08 -4.63 -22.83
CA THR A 231 7.57 -3.26 -23.02
C THR A 231 8.68 -2.30 -23.47
N HIS A 232 9.91 -2.49 -22.97
CA HIS A 232 11.08 -1.69 -23.33
C HIS A 232 11.53 -1.92 -24.78
N VAL A 233 11.54 -3.17 -25.25
CA VAL A 233 11.87 -3.53 -26.64
C VAL A 233 10.79 -3.04 -27.62
N LEU A 234 9.50 -3.07 -27.23
CA LEU A 234 8.42 -2.61 -28.09
C LEU A 234 8.27 -1.08 -28.15
N ASN A 235 8.62 -0.37 -27.07
CA ASN A 235 8.49 1.10 -27.02
C ASN A 235 9.70 1.85 -27.58
N LEU A 236 10.92 1.27 -27.59
CA LEU A 236 12.08 1.84 -28.30
C LEU A 236 11.86 1.97 -29.82
N MET A 237 10.88 1.24 -30.38
CA MET A 237 10.53 1.27 -31.80
C MET A 237 9.54 2.39 -32.15
N LYS A 238 9.00 3.10 -31.17
CA LYS A 238 8.16 4.29 -31.37
C LYS A 238 8.98 5.49 -30.91
N ASN A 239 9.19 6.50 -31.76
CA ASN A 239 10.03 7.69 -31.54
C ASN A 239 9.62 8.60 -30.35
N GLU A 240 9.05 8.05 -29.28
CA GLU A 240 8.78 8.78 -28.05
C GLU A 240 10.07 9.09 -27.30
N LYS A 241 10.13 10.28 -26.69
CA LYS A 241 11.26 10.69 -25.87
C LYS A 241 11.33 9.74 -24.66
N LEU A 242 12.50 9.13 -24.43
CA LEU A 242 12.81 8.24 -23.28
C LEU A 242 12.27 8.75 -21.94
N TYR A 243 12.27 10.07 -21.79
CA TYR A 243 11.72 10.82 -20.68
C TYR A 243 10.21 10.57 -20.41
N THR A 244 9.36 10.56 -21.44
CA THR A 244 7.91 10.28 -21.30
C THR A 244 7.65 8.84 -20.87
N VAL A 245 8.47 7.91 -21.39
CA VAL A 245 8.40 6.48 -21.06
C VAL A 245 8.81 6.23 -19.61
N LEU A 246 9.82 6.94 -19.10
CA LEU A 246 10.25 6.84 -17.71
C LEU A 246 9.17 7.35 -16.74
N LYS A 247 8.47 8.45 -17.05
CA LYS A 247 7.41 9.04 -16.22
C LYS A 247 6.24 8.09 -15.92
N ALA A 248 5.97 7.16 -16.83
CA ALA A 248 4.88 6.19 -16.71
C ALA A 248 5.26 4.91 -15.96
N VAL A 249 6.54 4.55 -16.03
CA VAL A 249 7.12 3.37 -15.36
C VAL A 249 7.42 3.67 -13.88
N THR A 250 7.36 4.95 -13.49
CA THR A 250 7.89 5.45 -12.21
C THR A 250 6.84 5.82 -11.17
N ILE A 251 5.55 5.58 -11.39
CA ILE A 251 4.54 5.89 -10.40
C ILE A 251 3.91 4.60 -9.88
N ASP A 252 4.15 4.27 -8.61
CA ASP A 252 3.53 3.13 -7.94
C ASP A 252 2.00 3.20 -8.11
N PRO A 253 1.35 2.14 -8.64
CA PRO A 253 -0.09 2.14 -8.81
C PRO A 253 -0.78 2.29 -7.45
N LEU A 254 -1.81 3.12 -7.40
CA LEU A 254 -2.64 3.27 -6.22
C LEU A 254 -3.54 2.04 -6.09
N LEU A 255 -3.25 1.22 -5.09
CA LEU A 255 -3.99 -0.01 -4.79
C LEU A 255 -5.05 0.26 -3.71
N PHE A 256 -6.33 0.15 -4.08
CA PHE A 256 -7.42 0.13 -3.11
C PHE A 256 -7.94 -1.30 -2.91
N HIS A 257 -8.08 -1.69 -1.65
CA HIS A 257 -8.85 -2.87 -1.27
C HIS A 257 -10.35 -2.54 -1.31
N TRP A 258 -11.19 -3.45 -1.81
CA TRP A 258 -12.62 -3.18 -2.03
C TRP A 258 -13.45 -2.76 -0.81
N LYS A 259 -13.01 -3.14 0.39
CA LYS A 259 -13.60 -2.70 1.68
C LYS A 259 -13.04 -1.38 2.19
N SER A 260 -12.17 -0.71 1.44
CA SER A 260 -11.48 0.48 1.92
C SER A 260 -12.46 1.63 2.09
N SER A 261 -12.52 2.18 3.31
CA SER A 261 -13.39 3.32 3.65
C SER A 261 -12.94 4.63 3.01
N ILE A 262 -11.80 4.66 2.33
CA ILE A 262 -11.28 5.84 1.65
C ILE A 262 -11.56 5.81 0.14
N ILE A 263 -12.28 4.81 -0.39
CA ILE A 263 -12.70 4.79 -1.80
C ILE A 263 -13.86 5.79 -2.01
N PRO A 264 -13.76 6.72 -2.99
CA PRO A 264 -14.89 7.55 -3.40
C PRO A 264 -16.13 6.71 -3.68
N GLN A 265 -17.30 7.13 -3.16
CA GLN A 265 -18.55 6.37 -3.29
C GLN A 265 -18.88 6.03 -4.75
N GLU A 266 -18.53 6.91 -5.68
CA GLU A 266 -18.75 6.78 -7.12
C GLU A 266 -17.98 5.59 -7.71
N LEU A 267 -16.88 5.16 -7.07
CA LEU A 267 -16.09 4.00 -7.47
C LEU A 267 -16.53 2.69 -6.80
N GLN A 268 -17.34 2.75 -5.73
CA GLN A 268 -17.69 1.55 -4.94
C GLN A 268 -18.42 0.48 -5.75
N LEU A 269 -19.26 0.87 -6.72
CA LEU A 269 -20.01 -0.07 -7.57
C LEU A 269 -19.12 -0.85 -8.54
N VAL A 270 -17.94 -0.33 -8.84
CA VAL A 270 -16.98 -0.93 -9.78
C VAL A 270 -16.07 -1.94 -9.07
N VAL A 271 -15.94 -1.84 -7.74
CA VAL A 271 -15.02 -2.67 -6.96
C VAL A 271 -15.61 -4.04 -6.64
N LYS A 272 -15.92 -4.84 -7.67
CA LYS A 272 -16.33 -6.24 -7.53
C LYS A 272 -15.17 -7.23 -7.43
N TYR A 273 -13.96 -6.82 -7.83
CA TYR A 273 -12.75 -7.65 -7.81
C TYR A 273 -11.82 -7.14 -6.71
N ASN A 274 -11.24 -8.07 -5.94
CA ASN A 274 -10.63 -7.83 -4.60
C ASN A 274 -9.69 -6.62 -4.46
N HIS A 275 -9.07 -6.13 -5.54
CA HIS A 275 -8.23 -4.93 -5.54
C HIS A 275 -8.41 -4.14 -6.84
N ILE A 276 -8.35 -2.81 -6.77
CA ILE A 276 -8.25 -1.94 -7.96
C ILE A 276 -6.92 -1.18 -7.93
N MET A 277 -6.27 -1.13 -9.10
CA MET A 277 -5.06 -0.36 -9.34
C MET A 277 -5.36 0.85 -10.21
N TYR A 278 -5.11 2.05 -9.69
CA TYR A 278 -5.21 3.28 -10.47
C TYR A 278 -3.84 3.86 -10.75
N HIS A 279 -3.66 4.42 -11.95
CA HIS A 279 -2.52 5.27 -12.22
C HIS A 279 -2.69 6.58 -11.40
N PRO A 280 -1.75 6.97 -10.52
CA PRO A 280 -1.99 8.07 -9.58
C PRO A 280 -2.29 9.41 -10.25
N THR A 281 -1.72 9.70 -11.43
CA THR A 281 -2.07 10.91 -12.17
C THR A 281 -3.51 10.91 -12.64
N THR A 282 -3.99 9.79 -13.18
CA THR A 282 -5.38 9.71 -13.64
C THR A 282 -6.34 9.73 -12.46
N PHE A 283 -5.98 9.05 -11.36
CA PHE A 283 -6.73 9.12 -10.11
C PHE A 283 -6.77 10.54 -9.53
N ALA A 284 -5.66 11.28 -9.58
CA ALA A 284 -5.60 12.68 -9.15
C ALA A 284 -6.57 13.55 -9.97
N TYR A 285 -6.58 13.42 -11.29
CA TYR A 285 -7.51 14.17 -12.15
C TYR A 285 -8.97 13.78 -11.89
N PHE A 286 -9.25 12.49 -11.71
CA PHE A 286 -10.59 12.02 -11.37
C PHE A 286 -11.05 12.52 -10.00
N LEU A 287 -10.18 12.48 -8.99
CA LEU A 287 -10.52 12.96 -7.65
C LEU A 287 -10.70 14.48 -7.63
N SER A 288 -9.91 15.24 -8.39
CA SER A 288 -10.13 16.68 -8.62
C SER A 288 -11.48 16.92 -9.29
N PHE A 289 -11.82 16.17 -10.34
CA PHE A 289 -13.13 16.24 -10.99
C PHE A 289 -14.27 16.04 -9.98
N LEU A 290 -14.19 15.00 -9.14
CA LEU A 290 -15.22 14.74 -8.12
C LEU A 290 -15.32 15.87 -7.10
N CYS A 291 -14.19 16.45 -6.66
CA CYS A 291 -14.20 17.60 -5.75
C CYS A 291 -14.93 18.78 -6.38
N TYR A 292 -14.62 19.14 -7.63
CA TYR A 292 -15.28 20.24 -8.32
C TYR A 292 -16.74 19.96 -8.66
N TYR A 293 -17.11 18.70 -8.91
CA TYR A 293 -18.50 18.29 -9.12
C TYR A 293 -19.36 18.58 -7.89
N HIS A 294 -18.88 18.17 -6.71
CA HIS A 294 -19.57 18.43 -5.43
C HIS A 294 -19.51 19.90 -4.99
N LEU A 295 -18.57 20.69 -5.54
CA LEU A 295 -18.52 22.15 -5.38
C LEU A 295 -19.36 22.90 -6.44
N HIS A 296 -20.01 22.19 -7.35
CA HIS A 296 -20.81 22.75 -8.46
C HIS A 296 -20.01 23.66 -9.44
N ASP A 297 -18.70 23.42 -9.59
CA ASP A 297 -17.86 24.13 -10.56
C ASP A 297 -17.76 23.34 -11.88
N ASN A 298 -18.72 23.59 -12.77
CA ASN A 298 -18.81 22.91 -14.07
C ASN A 298 -17.62 23.21 -14.99
N ILE A 299 -16.99 24.38 -14.88
CA ILE A 299 -15.85 24.76 -15.72
C ILE A 299 -14.65 23.89 -15.34
N SER A 300 -14.35 23.80 -14.05
CA SER A 300 -13.28 22.94 -13.55
C SER A 300 -13.57 21.45 -13.80
N CYS A 301 -14.83 21.02 -13.68
CA CYS A 301 -15.23 19.66 -14.04
C CYS A 301 -14.87 19.33 -15.49
N ARG A 302 -15.26 20.18 -16.45
CA ARG A 302 -14.92 19.97 -17.87
C ARG A 302 -13.42 19.99 -18.11
N HIS A 303 -12.69 20.86 -17.42
CA HIS A 303 -11.23 20.89 -17.50
C HIS A 303 -10.61 19.55 -17.06
N TYR A 304 -10.95 19.04 -15.88
CA TYR A 304 -10.39 17.79 -15.38
C TYR A 304 -10.88 16.56 -16.13
N LEU A 305 -12.11 16.58 -16.66
CA LEU A 305 -12.60 15.54 -17.57
C LEU A 305 -11.70 15.43 -18.82
N LYS A 306 -11.34 16.57 -19.44
CA LYS A 306 -10.36 16.58 -20.54
C LYS A 306 -9.00 16.03 -20.11
N GLN A 307 -8.53 16.33 -18.89
CA GLN A 307 -7.27 15.77 -18.37
C GLN A 307 -7.33 14.25 -18.17
N ILE A 308 -8.46 13.71 -17.69
CA ILE A 308 -8.68 12.27 -17.57
C ILE A 308 -8.59 11.61 -18.96
N THR A 309 -9.34 12.13 -19.93
CA THR A 309 -9.33 11.63 -21.32
C THR A 309 -7.95 11.69 -21.94
N TYR A 310 -7.23 12.82 -21.78
CA TYR A 310 -5.87 12.98 -22.27
C TYR A 310 -4.90 11.97 -21.64
N SER A 311 -5.03 11.71 -20.33
CA SER A 311 -4.19 10.75 -19.62
C SER A 311 -4.42 9.30 -20.08
N ILE A 312 -5.64 8.97 -20.54
CA ILE A 312 -5.99 7.65 -21.11
C ILE A 312 -5.48 7.52 -22.54
N ALA A 313 -5.62 8.57 -23.35
CA ALA A 313 -5.20 8.56 -24.74
C ALA A 313 -3.68 8.45 -24.90
N ASN A 314 -2.90 9.01 -23.96
CA ASN A 314 -1.45 8.83 -23.92
C ASN A 314 -1.07 7.46 -23.39
N SER A 315 -1.02 6.46 -24.29
CA SER A 315 -0.64 5.08 -23.99
C SER A 315 0.75 4.93 -23.37
N SER A 316 1.61 5.94 -23.52
CA SER A 316 2.92 5.94 -22.88
C SER A 316 2.84 6.15 -21.38
N ILE A 317 1.74 6.71 -20.84
CA ILE A 317 1.52 7.00 -19.41
C ILE A 317 0.90 5.80 -18.66
N GLN A 318 0.27 4.85 -19.34
CA GLN A 318 -0.50 3.80 -18.68
C GLN A 318 -0.01 2.39 -18.99
N ALA A 319 0.30 1.63 -17.94
CA ALA A 319 0.40 0.18 -18.03
C ALA A 319 -0.95 -0.39 -18.52
N LYS A 320 -0.93 -1.47 -19.32
CA LYS A 320 -2.15 -2.07 -19.91
C LYS A 320 -3.25 -2.41 -18.89
N CYS A 321 -2.88 -2.68 -17.63
CA CYS A 321 -3.83 -2.95 -16.56
C CYS A 321 -4.43 -1.68 -15.91
N SER A 322 -3.79 -0.51 -16.00
CA SER A 322 -4.31 0.75 -15.45
C SER A 322 -5.24 1.49 -16.41
N SER A 323 -5.26 1.13 -17.70
CA SER A 323 -6.13 1.77 -18.70
C SER A 323 -7.61 1.44 -18.52
N PHE A 324 -7.95 0.20 -18.11
CA PHE A 324 -9.35 -0.18 -17.83
C PHE A 324 -9.94 0.63 -16.68
N ASN A 325 -9.23 0.69 -15.55
CA ASN A 325 -9.68 1.46 -14.39
C ASN A 325 -9.78 2.95 -14.70
N SER A 326 -8.92 3.45 -15.60
CA SER A 326 -8.99 4.82 -16.08
C SER A 326 -10.20 5.08 -16.97
N LEU A 327 -10.55 4.15 -17.88
CA LEU A 327 -11.78 4.22 -18.67
C LEU A 327 -13.03 4.19 -17.81
N ILE A 328 -13.04 3.40 -16.74
CA ILE A 328 -14.13 3.38 -15.76
C ILE A 328 -14.28 4.76 -15.11
N MET A 329 -13.19 5.35 -14.61
CA MET A 329 -13.20 6.71 -14.03
C MET A 329 -13.73 7.74 -15.03
N CYS A 330 -13.29 7.65 -16.30
CA CYS A 330 -13.79 8.49 -17.38
C CYS A 330 -15.30 8.30 -17.62
N GLY A 331 -15.77 7.06 -17.68
CA GLY A 331 -17.18 6.73 -17.84
C GLY A 331 -18.05 7.28 -16.72
N ILE A 332 -17.61 7.14 -15.47
CA ILE A 332 -18.28 7.74 -14.30
C ILE A 332 -18.33 9.26 -14.42
N ALA A 333 -17.22 9.91 -14.78
CA ALA A 333 -17.17 11.36 -14.91
C ALA A 333 -18.12 11.88 -15.99
N HIS A 334 -18.15 11.25 -17.17
CA HIS A 334 -19.13 11.57 -18.22
C HIS A 334 -20.57 11.32 -17.76
N GLN A 335 -20.83 10.24 -17.03
CA GLN A 335 -22.17 9.94 -16.50
C GLN A 335 -22.64 11.04 -15.54
N LEU A 336 -21.77 11.50 -14.63
CA LEU A 336 -22.06 12.57 -13.68
C LEU A 336 -22.32 13.92 -14.37
N MET A 337 -21.67 14.16 -15.53
CA MET A 337 -21.92 15.34 -16.37
C MET A 337 -23.17 15.23 -17.26
N GLY A 338 -23.89 14.10 -17.22
CA GLY A 338 -25.08 13.86 -18.06
C GLY A 338 -24.78 13.36 -19.47
N GLU A 339 -23.52 13.03 -19.78
CA GLU A 339 -23.07 12.59 -21.10
C GLU A 339 -23.20 11.06 -21.25
N THR A 340 -24.44 10.57 -21.15
CA THR A 340 -24.76 9.14 -21.02
C THR A 340 -24.29 8.27 -22.19
N ASN A 341 -24.19 8.83 -23.39
CA ASN A 341 -23.70 8.09 -24.57
C ASN A 341 -22.20 7.79 -24.45
N ILE A 342 -21.41 8.79 -24.06
CA ILE A 342 -19.95 8.65 -23.91
C ILE A 342 -19.66 7.74 -22.71
N ALA A 343 -20.37 7.92 -21.60
CA ALA A 343 -20.26 7.04 -20.43
C ALA A 343 -20.49 5.57 -20.81
N ARG A 344 -21.54 5.28 -21.58
CA ARG A 344 -21.84 3.92 -22.05
C ARG A 344 -20.72 3.36 -22.93
N MET A 345 -20.13 4.17 -23.80
CA MET A 345 -19.01 3.75 -24.64
C MET A 345 -17.78 3.39 -23.78
N CYS A 346 -17.46 4.20 -22.76
CA CYS A 346 -16.39 3.88 -21.81
C CYS A 346 -16.61 2.51 -21.16
N PHE A 347 -17.82 2.25 -20.65
CA PHE A 347 -18.14 0.98 -19.99
C PHE A 347 -18.15 -0.21 -20.97
N GLN A 348 -18.68 -0.03 -22.18
CA GLN A 348 -18.69 -1.08 -23.21
C GLN A 348 -17.28 -1.48 -23.66
N ILE A 349 -16.33 -0.54 -23.74
CA ILE A 349 -14.94 -0.86 -24.06
C ILE A 349 -14.34 -1.76 -22.98
N VAL A 350 -14.68 -1.53 -21.72
CA VAL A 350 -14.24 -2.36 -20.59
C VAL A 350 -14.88 -3.75 -20.65
N ASP A 351 -16.17 -3.85 -20.98
CA ASP A 351 -16.90 -5.14 -21.07
C ASP A 351 -16.49 -6.01 -22.27
N THR A 352 -16.15 -5.38 -23.41
CA THR A 352 -15.82 -6.09 -24.66
C THR A 352 -14.39 -6.58 -24.72
N HIS A 353 -13.49 -5.99 -23.93
CA HIS A 353 -12.12 -6.48 -23.83
C HIS A 353 -12.07 -7.63 -22.82
N ASP A 354 -12.30 -8.83 -23.34
CA ASP A 354 -11.87 -10.06 -22.69
C ASP A 354 -10.40 -9.87 -22.29
N ILE A 355 -10.09 -10.01 -20.99
CA ILE A 355 -8.93 -9.44 -20.26
C ILE A 355 -7.54 -9.74 -20.88
N TYR A 356 -7.48 -10.58 -21.93
CA TYR A 356 -6.27 -11.07 -22.57
C TYR A 356 -6.11 -10.79 -24.07
N LYS A 357 -7.05 -10.13 -24.78
CA LYS A 357 -6.92 -9.92 -26.24
C LYS A 357 -7.02 -8.45 -26.69
N THR A 358 -5.84 -7.87 -26.99
CA THR A 358 -5.57 -6.76 -27.95
C THR A 358 -6.16 -5.35 -27.71
N THR A 359 -5.32 -4.38 -27.30
CA THR A 359 -5.71 -2.98 -26.93
C THR A 359 -5.24 -1.84 -27.86
N ASN A 360 -4.65 -2.10 -29.03
CA ASN A 360 -4.14 -1.00 -29.89
C ASN A 360 -5.23 -0.18 -30.62
N CYS A 361 -6.53 -0.55 -30.53
CA CYS A 361 -7.61 0.07 -31.32
C CYS A 361 -8.47 1.08 -30.53
N ALA A 362 -8.44 1.07 -29.19
CA ALA A 362 -9.34 1.90 -28.37
C ALA A 362 -8.91 3.38 -28.31
N ALA A 363 -7.61 3.68 -28.27
CA ALA A 363 -7.11 5.06 -28.15
C ALA A 363 -7.35 5.91 -29.40
N SER A 364 -7.25 5.32 -30.60
CA SER A 364 -7.50 6.01 -31.87
C SER A 364 -8.97 6.38 -32.07
N ASN A 365 -9.90 5.55 -31.57
CA ASN A 365 -11.33 5.86 -31.65
C ASN A 365 -11.75 6.96 -30.66
N PHE A 366 -11.03 7.10 -29.53
CA PHE A 366 -11.29 8.13 -28.53
C PHE A 366 -10.80 9.51 -28.96
N LEU A 367 -9.60 9.62 -29.53
CA LEU A 367 -9.04 10.89 -29.99
C LEU A 367 -9.86 11.54 -31.14
N ASN A 368 -10.58 10.74 -31.92
CA ASN A 368 -11.47 11.25 -32.98
C ASN A 368 -12.78 11.85 -32.45
N LEU A 369 -13.14 11.67 -31.17
CA LEU A 369 -14.35 12.24 -30.58
C LEU A 369 -14.14 13.69 -30.11
N ASP A 370 -12.91 14.07 -29.72
CA ASP A 370 -12.59 15.43 -29.24
C ASP A 370 -12.48 16.48 -30.36
N VAL A 371 -12.30 16.06 -31.62
CA VAL A 371 -12.12 16.99 -32.77
C VAL A 371 -13.44 17.64 -33.21
N ASN A 372 -14.59 17.22 -32.68
CA ASN A 372 -15.90 17.77 -33.03
C ASN A 372 -16.52 18.70 -31.96
N PHE A 373 -15.72 19.15 -30.98
CA PHE A 373 -16.13 20.14 -29.97
C PHE A 373 -15.32 21.45 -30.13
N GLU A 374 -15.57 22.18 -31.21
CA GLU A 374 -15.38 23.65 -31.27
C GLU A 374 -16.74 24.35 -31.31
#